data_AF-A0A831P433-F1
#
_entry.id   AF-A0A831P433-F1
#
_cell.length_a   1.000
_cell.length_b   1.000
_cell.length_c   1.000
_cell.angle_alpha   90.00
_cell.angle_beta   90.00
_cell.angle_gamma   90.00
#
_symmetry.space_group_name_H-M   'P 1'
#
loop_
_entity.id
_entity.type
_entity.pdbx_description
1 polymer ?
#
loop_
_entity_poly.entity_id
_entity_poly.type
_entity_poly.pdbx_seq_one_letter_code
_entity_poly.pdbx_strand_id
1 'polypeptide(L)'
;MKIGILTGGGDCPGLNAVIRAVVRKGVREGDAILGIFHGWQGMLTGQHEELTQRSVSGLIHLGGTILHTSRTNPFAEDGGSEKVIANFKRLGLDGLIAIGGEDTLGVANKFFK
;
A
#
# COMPACT_ATOMS: atom_id res chain seq x y z
N MET A 1 9.52 -7.26 -10.77
CA MET A 1 8.14 -6.70 -10.80
C MET A 1 8.13 -5.35 -10.12
N LYS A 2 7.07 -4.56 -10.29
CA LYS A 2 6.80 -3.37 -9.49
C LYS A 2 5.57 -3.59 -8.62
N ILE A 3 5.74 -3.55 -7.30
CA ILE A 3 4.71 -3.92 -6.34
C ILE A 3 4.34 -2.70 -5.50
N GLY A 4 3.05 -2.38 -5.42
CA GLY A 4 2.53 -1.38 -4.49
C GLY A 4 2.30 -1.99 -3.11
N ILE A 5 2.48 -1.21 -2.05
CA ILE A 5 2.12 -1.57 -0.69
C ILE A 5 1.36 -0.42 -0.03
N LEU A 6 0.24 -0.72 0.63
CA LEU A 6 -0.55 0.28 1.34
C LEU A 6 -1.03 -0.25 2.70
N THR A 7 -1.23 0.66 3.64
CA THR A 7 -1.86 0.39 4.93
C THR A 7 -3.19 1.13 5.03
N GLY A 8 -4.27 0.42 5.34
CA GLY A 8 -5.63 0.98 5.46
C GLY A 8 -6.31 0.63 6.78
N GLY A 9 -7.30 1.44 7.17
CA GLY A 9 -8.07 1.25 8.39
C GLY A 9 -7.41 1.84 9.65
N GLY A 10 -7.66 1.24 10.81
CA GLY A 10 -7.05 1.65 12.07
C GLY A 10 -5.59 1.23 12.17
N ASP A 11 -4.78 2.07 12.83
CA ASP A 11 -3.37 1.77 13.04
C ASP A 11 -3.18 0.67 14.10
N CYS A 12 -2.19 -0.20 13.92
CA CYS A 12 -1.94 -1.38 14.75
C CYS A 12 -0.44 -1.63 14.93
N PRO A 13 0.02 -2.10 16.10
CA PRO A 13 1.40 -2.53 16.28
C PRO A 13 1.80 -3.60 15.26
N GLY A 14 2.92 -3.38 14.57
CA GLY A 14 3.51 -4.35 13.65
C GLY A 14 3.34 -4.05 12.15
N LEU A 15 2.53 -3.05 11.76
CA LEU A 15 2.40 -2.67 10.34
C LEU A 15 3.75 -2.28 9.72
N ASN A 16 4.54 -1.49 10.44
CA ASN A 16 5.93 -1.16 10.08
C ASN A 16 6.83 -2.40 9.91
N ALA A 17 6.63 -3.44 10.71
CA ALA A 17 7.38 -4.68 10.58
C ALA A 17 6.99 -5.45 9.30
N VAL A 18 5.70 -5.45 8.93
CA VAL A 18 5.22 -6.03 7.66
C VAL A 18 5.77 -5.26 6.47
N ILE A 19 5.68 -3.93 6.46
CA ILE A 19 6.24 -3.07 5.39
C ILE A 19 7.73 -3.38 5.21
N ARG A 20 8.49 -3.42 6.31
CA ARG A 20 9.91 -3.75 6.28
C ARG A 20 10.18 -5.15 5.71
N ALA A 21 9.38 -6.15 6.08
CA ALA A 21 9.56 -7.52 5.60
C ALA A 21 9.32 -7.61 4.09
N VAL A 22 8.23 -7.01 3.60
CA VAL A 22 7.89 -6.94 2.17
C VAL A 22 9.00 -6.25 1.40
N VAL A 23 9.43 -5.06 1.84
CA VAL A 23 10.47 -4.29 1.14
C VAL A 23 11.79 -5.05 1.09
N ARG A 24 12.23 -5.63 2.20
CA ARG A 24 13.50 -6.38 2.23
C ARG A 24 13.47 -7.64 1.39
N LYS A 25 12.33 -8.33 1.31
CA LYS A 25 12.18 -9.52 0.47
C LYS A 25 12.11 -9.11 -1.01
N GLY A 26 11.23 -8.18 -1.37
CA GLY A 26 11.06 -7.73 -2.75
C GLY A 26 12.35 -7.19 -3.36
N VAL A 27 13.05 -6.28 -2.65
CA VAL A 27 14.33 -5.74 -3.14
C VAL A 27 15.39 -6.83 -3.32
N ARG A 28 15.38 -7.88 -2.50
CA ARG A 28 16.30 -9.02 -2.65
C ARG A 28 16.01 -9.86 -3.91
N GLU A 29 14.74 -9.96 -4.28
CA GLU A 29 14.30 -10.68 -5.49
C GLU A 29 14.39 -9.80 -6.77
N GLY A 30 14.81 -8.55 -6.64
CA GLY A 30 14.90 -7.61 -7.76
C GLY A 30 13.59 -6.86 -8.07
N ASP A 31 12.62 -6.85 -7.15
CA ASP A 31 11.38 -6.10 -7.29
C ASP A 31 11.54 -4.64 -6.81
N ALA A 32 10.87 -3.72 -7.50
CA ALA A 32 10.71 -2.33 -7.09
C ALA A 32 9.45 -2.20 -6.22
N ILE A 33 9.57 -1.61 -5.03
CA ILE A 33 8.47 -1.51 -4.06
C ILE A 33 8.03 -0.05 -3.92
N LEU A 34 6.76 0.23 -4.21
CA LEU A 34 6.16 1.54 -4.03
C LEU A 34 5.26 1.56 -2.79
N GLY A 35 5.60 2.39 -1.81
CA GLY A 35 4.74 2.69 -0.68
C GLY A 35 3.68 3.71 -1.08
N ILE A 36 2.41 3.34 -0.95
CA ILE A 36 1.26 4.21 -1.21
C ILE A 36 0.82 4.82 0.12
N PHE A 37 0.83 6.15 0.21
CA PHE A 37 0.50 6.86 1.44
C PHE A 37 -1.00 6.92 1.69
N HIS A 38 -1.44 6.99 2.93
CA HIS A 38 -2.85 7.16 3.30
C HIS A 38 -3.78 6.07 2.70
N GLY A 39 -3.29 4.84 2.60
CA GLY A 39 -4.09 3.70 2.15
C GLY A 39 -4.71 3.89 0.76
N TRP A 40 -6.01 3.61 0.65
CA TRP A 40 -6.75 3.76 -0.60
C TRP A 40 -6.87 5.21 -1.08
N GLN A 41 -6.75 6.19 -0.17
CA GLN A 41 -6.75 7.61 -0.56
C GLN A 41 -5.52 7.94 -1.42
N GLY A 42 -4.32 7.49 -1.02
CA GLY A 42 -3.14 7.68 -1.84
C GLY A 42 -3.19 6.91 -3.15
N MET A 43 -3.91 5.79 -3.19
CA MET A 43 -4.11 5.06 -4.44
C MET A 43 -5.01 5.85 -5.41
N LEU A 44 -5.99 6.60 -4.90
CA LEU A 44 -6.84 7.50 -5.68
C LEU A 44 -6.09 8.76 -6.15
N THR A 45 -5.28 9.36 -5.28
CA THR A 45 -4.53 10.59 -5.59
C THR A 45 -3.20 10.33 -6.30
N GLY A 46 -2.72 9.09 -6.28
CA GLY A 46 -1.41 8.71 -6.78
C GLY A 46 -0.25 9.13 -5.87
N GLN A 47 -0.48 9.33 -4.57
CA GLN A 47 0.56 9.70 -3.60
C GLN A 47 1.36 8.47 -3.18
N HIS A 48 2.62 8.40 -3.61
CA HIS A 48 3.48 7.24 -3.40
C HIS A 48 4.96 7.65 -3.32
N GLU A 49 5.78 6.76 -2.76
CA GLU A 49 7.24 6.86 -2.77
C GLU A 49 7.87 5.48 -2.96
N GLU A 50 9.06 5.43 -3.54
CA GLU A 50 9.83 4.19 -3.61
C GLU A 50 10.40 3.82 -2.24
N LEU A 51 10.18 2.58 -1.81
CA LEU A 51 10.71 2.03 -0.57
C LEU A 51 11.95 1.19 -0.85
N THR A 52 13.05 1.53 -0.19
CA THR A 52 14.34 0.89 -0.33
C THR A 52 14.74 0.20 0.98
N GLN A 53 15.77 -0.64 0.96
CA GLN A 53 16.32 -1.22 2.20
C GLN A 53 16.69 -0.16 3.24
N ARG A 54 17.12 1.03 2.79
CA ARG A 54 17.47 2.16 3.65
C ARG A 54 16.23 2.82 4.24
N SER A 55 15.17 3.06 3.45
CA SER A 55 13.96 3.74 3.94
C SER A 55 13.20 2.90 4.97
N VAL A 56 13.35 1.57 4.95
CA VAL A 56 12.73 0.68 5.96
C VAL A 56 13.67 0.26 7.10
N SER A 57 14.83 0.90 7.24
CA SER A 57 15.72 0.67 8.38
C SER A 57 15.11 1.21 9.67
N GLY A 58 15.30 0.52 10.80
CA GLY A 58 14.80 0.95 12.11
C GLY A 58 13.30 0.77 12.36
N LEU A 59 12.49 0.40 11.35
CA LEU A 59 11.03 0.33 11.48
C LEU A 59 10.50 -0.77 12.40
N ILE A 60 11.27 -1.84 12.65
CA ILE A 60 10.76 -3.04 13.34
C ILE A 60 10.27 -2.78 14.77
N HIS A 61 10.78 -1.74 15.43
CA HIS A 61 10.40 -1.35 16.80
C HIS A 61 9.41 -0.19 16.85
N LEU A 62 9.09 0.42 15.70
CA LEU A 62 8.20 1.57 15.65
C LEU A 62 6.75 1.11 15.62
N GLY A 63 5.96 1.67 16.54
CA GLY A 63 4.52 1.60 16.47
C GLY A 63 3.99 2.27 15.20
N GLY A 64 2.79 1.88 14.84
CA GLY A 64 2.05 2.48 13.76
C GLY A 64 2.47 2.07 12.34
N THR A 65 2.21 2.96 11.37
CA THR A 65 2.62 2.81 9.96
C THR A 65 3.30 4.07 9.41
N ILE A 66 4.46 3.90 8.75
CA ILE A 66 5.15 4.97 8.02
C ILE A 66 4.40 5.46 6.78
N LEU A 67 3.44 4.68 6.27
CA LEU A 67 2.65 5.05 5.10
C LEU A 67 1.40 5.84 5.48
N HIS A 68 1.15 6.06 6.77
CA HIS A 68 -0.12 6.56 7.29
C HIS A 68 -1.32 5.71 6.84
N THR A 69 -2.52 6.10 7.25
CA THR A 69 -3.74 5.37 6.92
C THR A 69 -4.90 6.33 6.68
N SER A 70 -5.90 5.89 5.93
CA SER A 70 -7.18 6.56 5.76
C SER A 70 -8.32 5.54 5.85
N ARG A 71 -9.55 6.04 6.01
CA ARG A 71 -10.79 5.25 5.93
C ARG A 71 -11.48 5.40 4.58
N THR A 72 -10.71 5.64 3.52
CA THR A 72 -11.25 5.84 2.18
C THR A 72 -11.67 4.50 1.57
N ASN A 73 -12.89 4.47 1.03
CA ASN A 73 -13.37 3.36 0.22
C ASN A 73 -13.55 3.85 -1.23
N PRO A 74 -12.69 3.43 -2.18
CA PRO A 74 -12.78 3.84 -3.58
C PRO A 74 -14.12 3.54 -4.25
N PHE A 75 -14.87 2.54 -3.77
CA PHE A 75 -16.18 2.17 -4.33
C PHE A 75 -17.32 3.04 -3.81
N ALA A 76 -17.07 3.86 -2.78
CA ALA A 76 -18.04 4.83 -2.27
C ALA A 76 -17.90 6.22 -2.92
N GLU A 77 -16.84 6.42 -3.71
CA GLU A 77 -16.58 7.67 -4.44
C GLU A 77 -16.97 7.54 -5.92
N ASP A 78 -17.56 8.58 -6.48
CA ASP A 78 -17.89 8.63 -7.91
C ASP A 78 -16.62 8.49 -8.77
N GLY A 79 -16.59 7.42 -9.57
CA GLY A 79 -15.46 7.06 -10.42
C GLY A 79 -14.19 6.63 -9.66
N GLY A 80 -14.28 6.35 -8.36
CA GLY A 80 -13.12 6.02 -7.54
C GLY A 80 -12.45 4.71 -7.95
N SER A 81 -13.23 3.68 -8.32
CA SER A 81 -12.71 2.42 -8.86
C SER A 81 -11.86 2.60 -10.12
N GLU A 82 -12.38 3.40 -11.05
CA GLU A 82 -11.76 3.70 -12.34
C GLU A 82 -10.46 4.48 -12.13
N LYS A 83 -10.45 5.43 -11.20
CA LYS A 83 -9.25 6.18 -10.80
C LYS A 83 -8.18 5.28 -10.19
N VAL A 84 -8.56 4.34 -9.31
CA VAL A 84 -7.62 3.36 -8.74
C VAL A 84 -6.99 2.52 -9.85
N ILE A 85 -7.79 1.99 -10.77
CA ILE A 85 -7.29 1.18 -11.90
C ILE A 85 -6.37 2.01 -12.80
N ALA A 86 -6.77 3.26 -13.11
CA ALA A 86 -5.97 4.16 -13.93
C ALA A 86 -4.62 4.47 -13.27
N ASN A 87 -4.60 4.77 -11.97
CA ASN A 87 -3.36 5.00 -11.23
C ASN A 87 -2.51 3.73 -11.11
N PHE A 88 -3.11 2.57 -10.86
CA PHE A 88 -2.41 1.30 -10.82
C PHE A 88 -1.61 1.06 -12.11
N LYS A 89 -2.27 1.25 -13.26
CA LYS A 89 -1.65 1.15 -14.58
C LYS A 89 -0.60 2.25 -14.82
N ARG A 90 -0.90 3.50 -14.45
CA ARG A 90 0.01 4.65 -14.61
C ARG A 90 1.30 4.48 -13.82
N LEU A 91 1.21 3.92 -12.61
CA LEU A 91 2.36 3.61 -11.78
C LEU A 91 3.15 2.40 -12.31
N GLY A 92 2.56 1.62 -13.22
CA GLY A 92 3.13 0.41 -13.79
C GLY A 92 3.25 -0.69 -12.74
N LEU A 93 2.26 -0.82 -11.86
CA LEU A 93 2.23 -1.86 -10.84
C LEU A 93 1.83 -3.20 -11.46
N ASP A 94 2.51 -4.26 -11.05
CA ASP A 94 2.19 -5.65 -11.38
C ASP A 94 1.34 -6.29 -10.26
N GLY A 95 1.38 -5.73 -9.05
CA GLY A 95 0.64 -6.22 -7.90
C GLY A 95 0.51 -5.19 -6.79
N LEU A 96 -0.44 -5.43 -5.88
CA LEU A 96 -0.71 -4.59 -4.71
C LEU A 96 -0.78 -5.45 -3.45
N ILE A 97 -0.02 -5.08 -2.43
CA ILE A 97 -0.09 -5.65 -1.09
C ILE A 97 -0.89 -4.68 -0.23
N ALA A 98 -2.16 -5.02 0.02
CA ALA A 98 -3.02 -4.26 0.91
C ALA A 98 -2.94 -4.84 2.34
N ILE A 99 -2.58 -4.00 3.31
CA ILE A 99 -2.44 -4.39 4.71
C ILE A 99 -3.50 -3.63 5.51
N GLY A 100 -4.36 -4.33 6.23
CA GLY A 100 -5.39 -3.71 7.05
C GLY A 100 -6.47 -4.69 7.49
N GLY A 101 -7.54 -4.15 8.05
CA GLY A 101 -8.72 -4.91 8.47
C GLY A 101 -9.68 -5.25 7.33
N GLU A 102 -10.88 -5.69 7.70
CA GLU A 102 -11.92 -6.17 6.79
C GLU A 102 -12.25 -5.19 5.66
N ASP A 103 -12.41 -3.90 5.95
CA ASP A 103 -12.68 -2.88 4.91
C ASP A 103 -11.57 -2.81 3.86
N THR A 104 -10.32 -2.81 4.32
CA THR A 104 -9.14 -2.69 3.43
C THR A 104 -9.02 -3.92 2.54
N LEU A 105 -9.17 -5.10 3.12
CA LEU A 105 -9.09 -6.38 2.41
C LEU A 105 -10.32 -6.62 1.52
N GLY A 106 -11.49 -6.14 1.92
CA GLY A 106 -12.73 -6.19 1.14
C GLY A 106 -12.63 -5.40 -0.15
N VAL A 107 -12.06 -4.19 -0.10
CA VAL A 107 -11.77 -3.39 -1.30
C VAL A 107 -10.75 -4.09 -2.20
N ALA A 108 -9.66 -4.62 -1.63
CA ALA A 108 -8.64 -5.36 -2.41
C ALA A 108 -9.25 -6.58 -3.14
N ASN A 109 -10.10 -7.34 -2.45
CA ASN A 109 -10.79 -8.51 -3.03
C ASN A 109 -11.72 -8.13 -4.18
N LYS A 110 -12.38 -6.97 -4.12
CA LYS A 110 -13.22 -6.48 -5.23
C LYS A 110 -12.42 -6.13 -6.48
N PHE A 111 -11.18 -5.64 -6.35
CA PHE A 111 -10.31 -5.36 -7.51
C PHE A 111 -9.63 -6.59 -8.09
N PHE A 112 -9.47 -7.65 -7.29
CA PHE A 112 -8.85 -8.90 -7.74
C PHE A 112 -9.79 -9.79 -8.56
N LYS A 113 -11.10 -9.73 -8.25
CA LYS A 113 -12.15 -10.46 -8.98
C LYS A 113 -12.47 -9.80 -10.30
#